data_AF-A0A7W8M776-F1
#
_entry.id   AF-A0A7W8M776-F1
#
_cell.length_a   1.000
_cell.length_b   1.000
_cell.length_c   1.000
_cell.angle_alpha   90.00
_cell.angle_beta   90.00
_cell.angle_gamma   90.00
#
_symmetry.space_group_name_H-M   'P 1'
#
loop_
_entity.id
_entity.type
_entity.pdbx_description
1 polymer ?
#
loop_
_entity_poly.entity_id
_entity_poly.type
_entity_poly.pdbx_seq_one_letter_code
_entity_poly.pdbx_strand_id
1 'polypeptide(L)'
;MKPKMIGKITVDLGMTILLMLLMAFELIGRTAHEWIGAGMFVLFIFHHILNRKWTGNLLHGRYTPYRVLQTVSAVLVFLAMLGSMVSAVLISREVFAFLPISGGRSFGRTLHMLCAYWGFVLLSFHLGIHWNMILGMVGKLCGKPSKMRAGLIRVAGVLVAAYGIYALIRRNILAYLFLRTQFVFFDFEEPLIFFFLDYLAVMGLFVFVGHYAGKAVRFLPKSQERWMP
;
A
#
# COMPACT_ATOMS: atom_id res chain seq x y z
N MET A 1 -19.93 11.02 -11.74
CA MET A 1 -18.44 11.10 -11.84
C MET A 1 -18.03 10.65 -13.25
N LYS A 2 -16.91 11.13 -13.81
CA LYS A 2 -16.46 10.67 -15.15
C LYS A 2 -16.17 9.15 -15.12
N PRO A 3 -16.53 8.37 -16.16
CA PRO A 3 -16.39 6.91 -16.17
C PRO A 3 -14.94 6.46 -15.91
N LYS A 4 -13.96 7.20 -16.46
CA LYS A 4 -12.53 6.96 -16.22
C LYS A 4 -12.12 7.08 -14.74
N MET A 5 -12.76 7.98 -13.98
CA MET A 5 -12.46 8.14 -12.55
C MET A 5 -13.04 6.99 -11.73
N ILE A 6 -14.21 6.49 -12.10
CA ILE A 6 -14.83 5.31 -11.47
C ILE A 6 -13.90 4.11 -11.64
N GLY A 7 -13.42 3.86 -12.86
CA GLY A 7 -12.48 2.76 -13.13
C GLY A 7 -11.19 2.82 -12.29
N LYS A 8 -10.61 4.01 -12.10
CA LYS A 8 -9.43 4.17 -11.21
C LYS A 8 -9.74 3.78 -9.77
N ILE A 9 -10.85 4.28 -9.24
CA ILE A 9 -11.25 4.02 -7.85
C ILE A 9 -11.54 2.53 -7.65
N THR A 10 -12.22 1.90 -8.60
CA THR A 10 -12.52 0.46 -8.55
C THR A 10 -11.24 -0.36 -8.54
N VAL A 11 -10.26 -0.03 -9.40
CA VAL A 11 -8.96 -0.71 -9.43
C VAL A 11 -8.20 -0.50 -8.12
N ASP A 12 -8.12 0.73 -7.61
CA ASP A 12 -7.41 1.05 -6.37
C ASP A 12 -8.05 0.38 -5.14
N LEU A 13 -9.38 0.34 -5.09
CA LEU A 13 -10.13 -0.36 -4.05
C LEU A 13 -9.91 -1.88 -4.15
N GLY A 14 -9.98 -2.44 -5.36
CA GLY A 14 -9.70 -3.85 -5.62
C GLY A 14 -8.30 -4.23 -5.15
N MET A 15 -7.27 -3.46 -5.54
CA MET A 15 -5.89 -3.67 -5.08
C MET A 15 -5.76 -3.62 -3.55
N THR A 16 -6.46 -2.69 -2.89
CA THR A 16 -6.44 -2.59 -1.42
C THR A 16 -7.05 -3.83 -0.77
N ILE A 17 -8.16 -4.35 -1.30
CA ILE A 17 -8.80 -5.57 -0.83
C ILE A 17 -7.89 -6.79 -1.06
N LEU A 18 -7.33 -6.93 -2.27
CA LEU A 18 -6.43 -8.04 -2.59
C LEU A 18 -5.17 -8.02 -1.72
N LEU A 19 -4.60 -6.84 -1.44
CA LEU A 19 -3.47 -6.70 -0.53
C LEU A 19 -3.79 -7.25 0.87
N MET A 20 -4.97 -6.93 1.41
CA MET A 20 -5.40 -7.45 2.73
C MET A 20 -5.53 -8.97 2.72
N LEU A 21 -6.08 -9.55 1.64
CA LEU A 21 -6.18 -11.00 1.47
C LEU A 21 -4.81 -11.66 1.32
N LEU A 22 -3.88 -11.01 0.60
CA LEU A 22 -2.51 -11.51 0.44
C LEU A 22 -1.74 -11.56 1.76
N MET A 23 -1.94 -10.60 2.66
CA MET A 23 -1.33 -10.64 3.99
C MET A 23 -1.83 -11.81 4.84
N ALA A 24 -2.99 -12.38 4.51
CA ALA A 24 -3.61 -13.51 5.19
C ALA A 24 -3.18 -14.88 4.62
N PHE A 25 -1.91 -15.05 4.21
CA PHE A 25 -1.40 -16.25 3.51
C PHE A 25 -1.82 -17.58 4.17
N GLU A 26 -1.61 -17.70 5.48
CA GLU A 26 -1.90 -18.94 6.23
C GLU A 26 -3.40 -19.26 6.30
N LEU A 27 -4.26 -18.25 6.10
CA LEU A 27 -5.71 -18.38 6.17
C LEU A 27 -6.35 -18.77 4.84
N ILE A 28 -5.88 -18.17 3.74
CA ILE A 28 -6.44 -18.44 2.40
C ILE A 28 -5.81 -19.68 1.75
N GLY A 29 -4.66 -20.12 2.27
CA GLY A 29 -3.91 -21.24 1.71
C GLY A 29 -3.13 -20.86 0.45
N ARG A 30 -2.16 -21.73 0.11
CA ARG A 30 -1.18 -21.49 -0.95
C ARG A 30 -1.83 -21.20 -2.31
N THR A 31 -2.73 -22.07 -2.75
CA THR A 31 -3.33 -21.99 -4.09
C THR A 31 -4.13 -20.70 -4.26
N ALA A 32 -4.97 -20.34 -3.29
CA ALA A 32 -5.70 -19.09 -3.34
C ALA A 32 -4.76 -17.88 -3.32
N HIS A 33 -3.70 -17.91 -2.50
CA HIS A 33 -2.72 -16.82 -2.45
C HIS A 33 -2.00 -16.62 -3.79
N GLU A 34 -1.62 -17.69 -4.49
CA GLU A 34 -1.00 -17.58 -5.81
C GLU A 34 -1.95 -16.93 -6.85
N TRP A 35 -3.22 -17.35 -6.88
CA TRP A 35 -4.23 -16.77 -7.79
C TRP A 35 -4.59 -15.33 -7.45
N ILE A 36 -4.74 -15.01 -6.17
CA ILE A 36 -4.98 -13.64 -5.70
C ILE A 36 -3.77 -12.75 -6.05
N GLY A 37 -2.55 -13.29 -5.93
CA GLY A 37 -1.31 -12.60 -6.31
C GLY A 37 -1.29 -12.28 -7.81
N ALA A 38 -1.68 -13.23 -8.66
CA ALA A 38 -1.83 -13.00 -10.09
C ALA A 38 -2.90 -11.93 -10.39
N GLY A 39 -4.04 -11.96 -9.69
CA GLY A 39 -5.08 -10.93 -9.79
C GLY A 39 -4.56 -9.55 -9.38
N MET A 40 -3.80 -9.46 -8.29
CA MET A 40 -3.16 -8.23 -7.83
C MET A 40 -2.19 -7.68 -8.90
N PHE A 41 -1.42 -8.54 -9.56
CA PHE A 41 -0.53 -8.13 -10.65
C PHE A 41 -1.30 -7.54 -11.83
N VAL A 42 -2.41 -8.17 -12.25
CA VAL A 42 -3.26 -7.67 -13.33
C VAL A 42 -3.85 -6.30 -12.96
N LEU A 43 -4.38 -6.13 -11.74
CA LEU A 43 -4.89 -4.84 -11.28
C LEU A 43 -3.78 -3.78 -11.22
N PHE A 44 -2.57 -4.15 -10.82
CA PHE A 44 -1.41 -3.26 -10.78
C PHE A 44 -1.01 -2.75 -12.18
N ILE A 45 -1.08 -3.61 -13.19
CA ILE A 45 -0.88 -3.21 -14.59
C ILE A 45 -1.98 -2.24 -15.02
N PHE A 46 -3.25 -2.56 -14.75
CA PHE A 46 -4.36 -1.65 -15.08
C PHE A 46 -4.23 -0.30 -14.37
N HIS A 47 -3.80 -0.29 -13.10
CA HIS A 47 -3.53 0.93 -12.37
C HIS A 47 -2.50 1.81 -13.11
N HIS A 48 -1.39 1.23 -13.57
CA HIS A 48 -0.37 1.97 -14.32
C HIS A 48 -0.90 2.46 -15.67
N ILE A 49 -1.66 1.65 -16.40
CA ILE A 49 -2.27 2.05 -17.69
C ILE A 49 -3.23 3.22 -17.49
N LEU A 50 -4.11 3.16 -16.49
CA LEU A 50 -5.07 4.22 -16.18
C LEU A 50 -4.37 5.51 -15.72
N ASN A 51 -3.19 5.38 -15.13
CA ASN A 51 -2.34 6.47 -14.65
C ASN A 51 -1.20 6.86 -15.61
N ARG A 52 -1.17 6.35 -16.86
CA ARG A 52 -0.10 6.63 -17.86
C ARG A 52 0.24 8.10 -18.06
N LYS A 53 -0.75 9.01 -17.94
CA LYS A 53 -0.52 10.46 -18.07
C LYS A 53 0.35 11.01 -16.94
N TRP A 54 0.19 10.48 -15.73
CA TRP A 54 1.03 10.86 -14.60
C TRP A 54 2.46 10.37 -14.81
N THR A 55 2.63 9.12 -15.28
CA THR A 55 3.93 8.54 -15.62
C THR A 55 4.64 9.29 -16.75
N GLY A 56 3.94 9.64 -17.84
CA GLY A 56 4.53 10.44 -18.92
C GLY A 56 4.91 11.86 -18.49
N ASN A 57 4.21 12.39 -17.48
CA ASN A 57 4.53 13.68 -16.90
C ASN A 57 5.66 13.61 -15.87
N LEU A 58 6.20 12.43 -15.49
CA LEU A 58 7.34 12.39 -14.55
C LEU A 58 8.52 13.22 -15.07
N LEU A 59 8.80 13.15 -16.37
CA LEU A 59 9.91 13.88 -16.98
C LEU A 59 9.61 15.37 -17.20
N HIS A 60 8.37 15.82 -16.93
CA HIS A 60 7.89 17.15 -17.26
C HIS A 60 7.35 17.93 -16.05
N GLY A 61 7.84 19.16 -15.89
CA GLY A 61 7.35 20.14 -14.92
C GLY A 61 8.17 20.24 -13.63
N ARG A 62 7.89 21.28 -12.83
CA ARG A 62 8.65 21.57 -11.60
C ARG A 62 8.37 20.51 -10.51
N TYR A 63 9.43 20.05 -9.88
CA TYR A 63 9.36 19.12 -8.75
C TYR A 63 9.18 19.91 -7.45
N THR A 64 7.91 20.05 -7.02
CA THR A 64 7.63 20.51 -5.66
C THR A 64 8.00 19.43 -4.65
N PRO A 65 8.33 19.78 -3.39
CA PRO A 65 8.62 18.78 -2.35
C PRO A 65 7.52 17.71 -2.23
N TYR A 66 6.26 18.12 -2.36
CA TYR A 66 5.11 17.20 -2.36
C TYR A 66 5.12 16.24 -3.56
N ARG A 67 5.50 16.73 -4.74
CA ARG A 67 5.65 15.90 -5.94
C ARG A 67 6.81 14.92 -5.81
N VAL A 68 7.93 15.33 -5.22
CA VAL A 68 9.06 14.45 -4.91
C VAL A 68 8.59 13.32 -3.99
N LEU A 69 7.88 13.63 -2.91
CA LEU A 69 7.34 12.62 -1.98
C LEU A 69 6.42 11.62 -2.70
N GLN A 70 5.52 12.10 -3.57
CA GLN A 70 4.64 11.25 -4.37
C GLN A 70 5.44 10.34 -5.31
N THR A 71 6.43 10.89 -6.02
CA THR A 71 7.24 10.13 -6.96
C THR A 71 8.09 9.08 -6.24
N VAL A 72 8.76 9.44 -5.14
CA VAL A 72 9.56 8.50 -4.34
C VAL A 72 8.69 7.38 -3.80
N SER A 73 7.55 7.71 -3.20
CA SER A 73 6.59 6.71 -2.71
C SER A 73 6.12 5.78 -3.82
N ALA A 74 5.76 6.30 -5.00
CA ALA A 74 5.33 5.50 -6.13
C ALA A 74 6.44 4.58 -6.66
N VAL A 75 7.68 5.08 -6.76
CA VAL A 75 8.84 4.27 -7.19
C VAL A 75 9.14 3.16 -6.20
N LEU A 76 9.12 3.44 -4.90
CA LEU A 76 9.34 2.42 -3.86
C LEU A 76 8.24 1.35 -3.87
N VAL A 77 6.97 1.75 -4.01
CA VAL A 77 5.86 0.81 -4.20
C VAL A 77 6.05 -0.04 -5.45
N PHE A 78 6.46 0.58 -6.56
CA PHE A 78 6.70 -0.12 -7.81
C PHE A 78 7.81 -1.16 -7.68
N LEU A 79 8.93 -0.81 -7.05
CA LEU A 79 10.03 -1.74 -6.79
C LEU A 79 9.62 -2.88 -5.86
N ALA A 80 8.88 -2.57 -4.78
CA ALA A 80 8.36 -3.59 -3.87
C ALA A 80 7.40 -4.56 -4.60
N MET A 81 6.52 -4.03 -5.46
CA MET A 81 5.61 -4.86 -6.24
C MET A 81 6.37 -5.74 -7.23
N LEU A 82 7.33 -5.19 -7.98
CA LEU A 82 8.17 -5.97 -8.89
C LEU A 82 8.93 -7.07 -8.15
N GLY A 83 9.56 -6.75 -7.01
CA GLY A 83 10.27 -7.74 -6.20
C GLY A 83 9.33 -8.83 -5.66
N SER A 84 8.11 -8.47 -5.27
CA SER A 84 7.07 -9.42 -4.86
C SER A 84 6.65 -10.34 -6.00
N MET A 85 6.57 -9.85 -7.23
CA MET A 85 6.20 -10.65 -8.41
C MET A 85 7.32 -11.57 -8.86
N VAL A 86 8.54 -11.06 -8.96
CA VAL A 86 9.72 -11.87 -9.31
C VAL A 86 9.90 -12.99 -8.28
N SER A 87 9.81 -12.67 -7.00
CA SER A 87 9.89 -13.67 -5.94
C SER A 87 8.71 -14.65 -5.95
N ALA A 88 7.49 -14.21 -6.25
CA ALA A 88 6.33 -15.11 -6.39
C ALA A 88 6.54 -16.12 -7.53
N VAL A 89 7.07 -15.70 -8.69
CA VAL A 89 7.40 -16.60 -9.80
C VAL A 89 8.45 -17.64 -9.39
N LEU A 90 9.45 -17.26 -8.59
CA LEU A 90 10.48 -18.18 -8.11
C LEU A 90 9.97 -19.22 -7.10
N ILE A 91 8.90 -18.91 -6.34
CA ILE A 91 8.36 -19.79 -5.28
C ILE A 91 7.14 -20.59 -5.77
N SER A 92 6.38 -20.05 -6.72
CA SER A 92 5.09 -20.58 -7.17
C SER A 92 5.20 -22.04 -7.61
N ARG A 93 4.17 -22.81 -7.26
CA ARG A 93 4.07 -24.24 -7.61
C ARG A 93 2.91 -24.55 -8.54
N GLU A 94 1.91 -23.68 -8.59
CA GLU A 94 0.68 -23.91 -9.36
C GLU A 94 0.60 -22.92 -10.53
N VAL A 95 0.55 -21.61 -10.24
CA VAL A 95 0.26 -20.59 -11.26
C VAL A 95 1.38 -20.46 -12.29
N PHE A 96 2.64 -20.60 -11.86
CA PHE A 96 3.81 -20.50 -12.71
C PHE A 96 4.54 -21.83 -12.91
N ALA A 97 3.85 -22.96 -12.68
CA ALA A 97 4.41 -24.31 -12.81
C ALA A 97 4.98 -24.62 -14.20
N PHE A 98 4.53 -23.89 -15.22
CA PHE A 98 4.99 -24.03 -16.61
C PHE A 98 6.41 -23.50 -16.86
N LEU A 99 7.00 -22.74 -15.92
CA LEU A 99 8.37 -22.23 -16.03
C LEU A 99 9.37 -23.24 -15.42
N PRO A 100 10.43 -23.67 -16.15
CA PRO A 100 11.41 -24.65 -15.68
C PRO A 100 12.42 -24.04 -14.69
N ILE A 101 11.93 -23.55 -13.55
CA ILE A 101 12.76 -22.90 -12.52
C ILE A 101 13.08 -23.93 -11.42
N SER A 102 14.32 -24.43 -11.44
CA SER A 102 14.82 -25.46 -10.51
C SER A 102 15.61 -24.89 -9.32
N GLY A 103 15.95 -23.59 -9.32
CA GLY A 103 16.78 -22.94 -8.30
C GLY A 103 16.20 -21.63 -7.74
N GLY A 104 16.76 -21.14 -6.63
CA GLY A 104 16.45 -19.81 -6.10
C GLY A 104 15.23 -19.70 -5.17
N ARG A 105 14.55 -20.80 -4.82
CA ARG A 105 13.35 -20.77 -3.94
C ARG A 105 13.60 -20.18 -2.56
N SER A 106 14.77 -20.45 -1.96
CA SER A 106 15.14 -19.88 -0.65
C SER A 106 15.27 -18.36 -0.73
N PHE A 107 16.04 -17.87 -1.72
CA PHE A 107 16.15 -16.45 -2.00
C PHE A 107 14.80 -15.81 -2.33
N GLY A 108 13.98 -16.49 -3.14
CA GLY A 108 12.62 -16.11 -3.46
C GLY A 108 11.80 -15.86 -2.19
N ARG A 109 11.78 -16.79 -1.24
CA ARG A 109 11.02 -16.63 0.02
C ARG A 109 11.46 -15.40 0.82
N THR A 110 12.76 -15.18 0.97
CA THR A 110 13.30 -14.01 1.67
C THR A 110 12.91 -12.72 0.97
N LEU A 111 13.08 -12.67 -0.36
CA LEU A 111 12.72 -11.51 -1.16
C LEU A 111 11.21 -11.25 -1.13
N HIS A 112 10.39 -12.30 -1.19
CA HIS A 112 8.93 -12.20 -1.14
C HIS A 112 8.47 -11.65 0.20
N MET A 113 9.00 -12.16 1.31
CA MET A 113 8.69 -11.64 2.65
C MET A 113 9.08 -10.17 2.77
N LEU A 114 10.30 -9.80 2.37
CA LEU A 114 10.76 -8.41 2.41
C LEU A 114 9.84 -7.50 1.59
N CYS A 115 9.57 -7.88 0.33
CA CYS A 115 8.76 -7.10 -0.59
C CYS A 115 7.28 -7.06 -0.19
N ALA A 116 6.72 -8.12 0.39
CA ALA A 116 5.33 -8.15 0.84
C ALA A 116 5.11 -7.21 2.02
N TYR A 117 5.94 -7.29 3.06
CA TYR A 117 5.79 -6.43 4.24
C TYR A 117 6.16 -4.97 3.96
N TRP A 118 7.27 -4.70 3.26
CA TRP A 118 7.57 -3.33 2.83
C TRP A 118 6.54 -2.81 1.84
N GLY A 119 6.07 -3.65 0.92
CA GLY A 119 5.00 -3.33 -0.03
C GLY A 119 3.72 -2.92 0.69
N PHE A 120 3.31 -3.65 1.72
CA PHE A 120 2.16 -3.32 2.55
C PHE A 120 2.31 -1.94 3.22
N VAL A 121 3.45 -1.68 3.85
CA VAL A 121 3.75 -0.38 4.49
C VAL A 121 3.78 0.76 3.47
N LEU A 122 4.48 0.58 2.36
CA LEU A 122 4.67 1.59 1.33
C LEU A 122 3.37 1.90 0.58
N LEU A 123 2.53 0.89 0.29
CA LEU A 123 1.21 1.07 -0.31
C LEU A 123 0.26 1.81 0.63
N SER A 124 0.28 1.46 1.93
CA SER A 124 -0.50 2.16 2.95
C SER A 124 -0.09 3.63 3.05
N PHE A 125 1.22 3.89 3.07
CA PHE A 125 1.77 5.24 3.06
C PHE A 125 1.41 6.01 1.77
N HIS A 126 1.51 5.36 0.62
CA HIS A 126 1.13 5.92 -0.67
C HIS A 126 -0.34 6.34 -0.69
N LEU A 127 -1.24 5.47 -0.22
CA LEU A 127 -2.66 5.77 -0.04
C LEU A 127 -2.87 6.98 0.89
N GLY A 128 -2.09 7.07 1.97
CA GLY A 128 -2.05 8.20 2.90
C GLY A 128 -1.74 9.55 2.24
N ILE A 129 -0.73 9.60 1.35
CA ILE A 129 -0.39 10.83 0.62
C ILE A 129 -1.61 11.32 -0.19
N HIS A 130 -2.37 10.39 -0.77
CA HIS A 130 -3.55 10.68 -1.56
C HIS A 130 -4.85 10.87 -0.73
N TRP A 131 -4.79 10.77 0.60
CA TRP A 131 -5.96 10.78 1.48
C TRP A 131 -6.84 12.04 1.38
N ASN A 132 -6.24 13.21 1.13
CA ASN A 132 -6.99 14.46 0.92
C ASN A 132 -7.94 14.39 -0.29
N MET A 133 -7.53 13.68 -1.35
CA MET A 133 -8.36 13.47 -2.54
C MET A 133 -9.55 12.57 -2.20
N ILE A 134 -9.32 11.50 -1.45
CA ILE A 134 -10.35 10.56 -1.00
C ILE A 134 -11.39 11.29 -0.13
N LEU A 135 -10.94 12.07 0.87
CA LEU A 135 -11.82 12.89 1.70
C LEU A 135 -12.64 13.89 0.87
N GLY A 136 -12.02 14.52 -0.13
CA GLY A 136 -12.71 15.44 -1.04
C GLY A 136 -13.76 14.76 -1.91
N MET A 137 -13.58 13.49 -2.26
CA MET A 137 -14.56 12.70 -3.02
C MET A 137 -15.70 12.20 -2.14
N VAL A 138 -15.40 11.68 -0.96
CA VAL A 138 -16.40 11.25 0.04
C VAL A 138 -17.22 12.45 0.53
N GLY A 139 -16.59 13.61 0.69
CA GLY A 139 -17.29 14.85 1.04
C GLY A 139 -18.38 15.22 0.03
N LYS A 140 -18.14 15.02 -1.27
CA LYS A 140 -19.14 15.29 -2.32
C LYS A 140 -20.34 14.34 -2.28
N LEU A 141 -20.15 13.12 -1.78
CA LEU A 141 -21.22 12.12 -1.63
C LEU A 141 -22.07 12.35 -0.36
N CYS A 142 -21.48 12.97 0.66
CA CYS A 142 -22.09 13.08 1.99
C CYS A 142 -22.51 14.51 2.39
N GLY A 143 -22.78 15.39 1.42
CA GLY A 143 -23.33 16.72 1.67
C GLY A 143 -22.35 17.77 2.23
N LYS A 144 -22.90 18.81 2.88
CA LYS A 144 -22.13 20.00 3.32
C LYS A 144 -21.00 19.64 4.32
N PRO A 145 -19.80 20.24 4.18
CA PRO A 145 -18.72 20.02 5.13
C PRO A 145 -19.09 20.59 6.51
N SER A 146 -19.05 19.75 7.55
CA SER A 146 -19.28 20.16 8.94
C SER A 146 -17.97 20.12 9.73
N LYS A 147 -17.72 21.17 10.54
CA LYS A 147 -16.56 21.22 11.44
C LYS A 147 -16.54 20.04 12.43
N MET A 148 -17.72 19.64 12.90
CA MET A 148 -17.89 18.47 13.79
C MET A 148 -17.48 17.18 13.08
N ARG A 149 -17.93 16.97 11.83
CA ARG A 149 -17.56 15.79 11.03
C ARG A 149 -16.07 15.72 10.78
N ALA A 150 -15.43 16.86 10.48
CA ALA A 150 -13.98 16.91 10.30
C ALA A 150 -13.23 16.60 11.61
N GLY A 151 -13.74 17.04 12.75
CA GLY A 151 -13.22 16.69 14.08
C GLY A 151 -13.31 15.19 14.35
N LEU A 152 -14.49 14.59 14.15
CA LEU A 152 -14.71 13.16 14.34
C LEU A 152 -13.79 12.29 13.48
N ILE A 153 -13.62 12.64 12.19
CA ILE A 153 -12.71 11.90 11.29
C ILE A 153 -11.25 11.99 11.78
N ARG A 154 -10.82 13.13 12.32
CA ARG A 154 -9.46 13.27 12.87
C ARG A 154 -9.28 12.45 14.14
N VAL A 155 -10.24 12.51 15.07
CA VAL A 155 -10.20 11.73 16.31
C VAL A 155 -10.19 10.24 15.98
N ALA A 156 -11.07 9.79 15.10
CA ALA A 156 -11.09 8.40 14.63
C ALA A 156 -9.75 8.00 14.00
N GLY A 157 -9.15 8.86 13.16
CA GLY A 157 -7.83 8.62 12.57
C GLY A 157 -6.72 8.47 13.61
N VAL A 158 -6.73 9.30 14.67
CA VAL A 158 -5.76 9.21 15.78
C VAL A 158 -5.96 7.91 16.57
N LEU A 159 -7.20 7.53 16.87
CA LEU A 159 -7.50 6.28 17.58
C LEU A 159 -7.06 5.06 16.76
N VAL A 160 -7.36 5.03 15.46
CA VAL A 160 -6.91 3.96 14.56
C VAL A 160 -5.38 3.91 14.48
N ALA A 161 -4.70 5.06 14.40
CA ALA A 161 -3.24 5.10 14.38
C ALA A 161 -2.64 4.59 15.70
N ALA A 162 -3.19 5.00 16.85
CA ALA A 162 -2.74 4.53 18.17
C ALA A 162 -2.92 3.01 18.32
N TYR A 163 -4.09 2.49 17.94
CA TYR A 163 -4.32 1.04 17.93
C TYR A 163 -3.42 0.33 16.90
N GLY A 164 -3.16 0.95 15.75
CA GLY A 164 -2.24 0.44 14.74
C GLY A 164 -0.81 0.27 15.25
N ILE A 165 -0.33 1.15 16.15
CA ILE A 165 0.98 0.99 16.82
C ILE A 165 0.97 -0.24 17.71
N TYR A 166 -0.09 -0.43 18.50
CA TYR A 166 -0.26 -1.63 19.32
C TYR A 166 -0.28 -2.90 18.47
N ALA A 167 -1.08 -2.92 17.40
CA ALA A 167 -1.17 -4.06 16.48
C ALA A 167 0.17 -4.35 15.77
N LEU A 168 0.93 -3.32 15.40
CA LEU A 168 2.26 -3.44 14.78
C LEU A 168 3.25 -4.21 15.67
N ILE A 169 3.21 -3.93 16.98
CA ILE A 169 4.05 -4.59 17.99
C ILE A 169 3.52 -5.98 18.29
N ARG A 170 2.22 -6.11 18.59
CA ARG A 170 1.55 -7.39 18.91
C ARG A 170 1.78 -8.45 17.83
N ARG A 171 1.71 -8.05 16.56
CA ARG A 171 1.90 -8.95 15.41
C ARG A 171 3.35 -9.08 14.94
N ASN A 172 4.30 -8.49 15.65
CA ASN A 172 5.73 -8.52 15.31
C ASN A 172 6.03 -8.10 13.87
N ILE A 173 5.25 -7.19 13.28
CA ILE A 173 5.40 -6.75 11.89
C ILE A 173 6.79 -6.13 11.64
N LEU A 174 7.32 -5.46 12.66
CA LEU A 174 8.69 -4.93 12.64
C LEU A 174 9.74 -6.03 12.47
N ALA A 175 9.55 -7.21 13.09
CA ALA A 175 10.48 -8.32 12.95
C ALA A 175 10.49 -8.84 11.50
N TYR A 176 9.33 -8.92 10.84
CA TYR A 176 9.22 -9.33 9.44
C TYR A 176 9.78 -8.28 8.47
N LEU A 177 9.57 -6.98 8.73
CA LEU A 177 10.12 -5.89 7.92
C LEU A 177 11.66 -5.90 7.87
N PHE A 178 12.30 -6.28 8.97
CA PHE A 178 13.76 -6.38 9.08
C PHE A 178 14.28 -7.82 8.92
N LEU A 179 13.45 -8.75 8.43
CA LEU A 179 13.79 -10.16 8.22
C LEU A 179 14.40 -10.86 9.45
N ARG A 180 14.06 -10.40 10.66
CA ARG A 180 14.49 -11.03 11.92
C ARG A 180 13.84 -12.40 12.11
N THR A 181 12.69 -12.61 11.48
CA THR A 181 11.96 -13.87 11.41
C THR A 181 11.53 -14.13 9.98
N GLN A 182 11.79 -15.34 9.47
CA GLN A 182 11.43 -15.77 8.11
C GLN A 182 10.19 -16.68 8.07
N PHE A 183 9.65 -17.00 9.25
CA PHE A 183 8.44 -17.77 9.44
C PHE A 183 7.43 -16.90 10.16
N VAL A 184 6.28 -16.70 9.52
CA VAL A 184 5.10 -16.14 10.19
C VAL A 184 4.57 -17.26 11.07
N PHE A 185 4.33 -16.96 12.34
CA PHE A 185 3.65 -17.88 13.26
C PHE A 185 2.21 -17.40 13.38
N PHE A 186 1.29 -18.22 12.87
CA PHE A 186 -0.13 -17.98 13.03
C PHE A 186 -0.68 -18.78 14.20
N ASP A 187 -1.47 -18.10 15.03
CA ASP A 187 -2.27 -18.76 16.06
C ASP A 187 -3.64 -19.11 15.45
N PHE A 188 -3.81 -20.39 15.11
CA PHE A 188 -5.03 -20.89 14.48
C PHE A 188 -6.27 -20.81 15.39
N GLU A 189 -6.10 -20.48 16.68
CA GLU A 189 -7.19 -20.27 17.63
C GLU A 189 -7.72 -18.82 17.63
N GLU A 190 -6.99 -17.86 17.04
CA GLU A 190 -7.43 -16.46 16.99
C GLU A 190 -8.56 -16.26 15.94
N PRO A 191 -9.69 -15.61 16.30
CA PRO A 191 -10.74 -15.31 15.34
C PRO A 191 -10.23 -14.41 14.20
N LEU A 192 -10.53 -14.81 12.95
CA LEU A 192 -10.11 -14.14 11.71
C LEU A 192 -10.39 -12.63 11.68
N ILE A 193 -11.47 -12.21 12.34
CA ILE A 193 -11.88 -10.80 12.42
C ILE A 193 -10.79 -9.97 13.12
N PHE A 194 -10.19 -10.46 14.20
CA PHE A 194 -9.13 -9.73 14.91
C PHE A 194 -7.85 -9.63 14.08
N PHE A 195 -7.54 -10.65 13.28
CA PHE A 195 -6.45 -10.59 12.30
C PHE A 195 -6.64 -9.44 11.31
N PHE A 196 -7.78 -9.40 10.63
CA PHE A 196 -8.04 -8.35 9.66
C PHE A 196 -8.14 -6.96 10.30
N LEU A 197 -8.73 -6.84 11.49
CA LEU A 197 -8.81 -5.56 12.21
C LEU A 197 -7.43 -5.02 12.57
N ASP A 198 -6.52 -5.86 13.03
CA ASP A 198 -5.16 -5.47 13.35
C ASP A 198 -4.39 -5.02 12.10
N TYR A 199 -4.47 -5.77 11.00
CA TYR A 199 -3.83 -5.34 9.74
C TYR A 199 -4.47 -4.06 9.17
N LEU A 200 -5.79 -3.91 9.25
CA LEU A 200 -6.48 -2.67 8.85
C LEU A 200 -6.02 -1.48 9.71
N ALA A 201 -5.80 -1.69 11.00
CA ALA A 201 -5.30 -0.65 11.88
C ALA A 201 -3.85 -0.26 11.56
N VAL A 202 -2.99 -1.23 11.25
CA VAL A 202 -1.62 -0.98 10.81
C VAL A 202 -1.60 -0.24 9.47
N MET A 203 -2.43 -0.64 8.51
CA MET A 203 -2.64 0.12 7.27
C MET A 203 -3.10 1.54 7.57
N GLY A 204 -4.08 1.71 8.47
CA GLY A 204 -4.59 3.00 8.93
C GLY A 204 -3.52 3.89 9.55
N LEU A 205 -2.61 3.31 10.34
CA LEU A 205 -1.44 4.00 10.89
C LEU A 205 -0.54 4.55 9.77
N PHE A 206 -0.16 3.74 8.79
CA PHE A 206 0.72 4.21 7.70
C PHE A 206 0.00 5.17 6.74
N VAL A 207 -1.31 5.01 6.54
CA VAL A 207 -2.17 6.00 5.85
C VAL A 207 -2.15 7.33 6.60
N PHE A 208 -2.27 7.30 7.93
CA PHE A 208 -2.19 8.49 8.77
C PHE A 208 -0.81 9.17 8.61
N VAL A 209 0.28 8.41 8.74
CA VAL A 209 1.65 8.91 8.56
C VAL A 209 1.82 9.53 7.16
N GLY A 210 1.37 8.88 6.09
CA GLY A 210 1.42 9.40 4.73
C GLY A 210 0.62 10.69 4.53
N HIS A 211 -0.57 10.77 5.15
CA HIS A 211 -1.40 11.96 5.10
C HIS A 211 -0.73 13.17 5.74
N TYR A 212 -0.19 13.00 6.95
CA TYR A 212 0.47 14.08 7.67
C TYR A 212 1.84 14.44 7.09
N ALA A 213 2.60 13.47 6.57
CA ALA A 213 3.82 13.72 5.82
C ALA A 213 3.54 14.56 4.56
N GLY A 214 2.55 14.16 3.76
CA GLY A 214 2.13 14.93 2.59
C GLY A 214 1.64 16.34 2.94
N LYS A 215 0.97 16.49 4.08
CA LYS A 215 0.54 17.80 4.59
C LYS A 215 1.74 18.66 5.02
N ALA A 216 2.67 18.12 5.83
CA ALA A 216 3.85 18.83 6.32
C ALA A 216 4.74 19.34 5.16
N VAL A 217 4.97 18.49 4.16
CA VAL A 217 5.80 18.82 2.99
C VAL A 217 5.18 19.93 2.12
N ARG A 218 3.86 20.13 2.17
CA ARG A 218 3.19 21.25 1.50
C ARG A 218 3.31 22.58 2.26
N PHE A 219 3.61 22.54 3.55
CA PHE A 219 3.86 23.72 4.37
C PHE A 219 5.32 24.18 4.35
N LEU A 220 6.24 23.36 3.80
CA LEU A 220 7.61 23.79 3.57
C LEU A 220 7.60 24.97 2.57
N PRO A 221 8.36 26.05 2.85
CA PRO A 221 8.52 27.15 1.90
C PRO A 221 8.95 26.58 0.55
N LYS A 222 8.34 27.05 -0.54
CA LYS A 222 8.91 26.81 -1.88
C LYS A 222 10.33 27.36 -1.80
N SER A 223 11.35 26.53 -1.93
CA SER A 223 12.69 27.05 -2.20
C SER A 223 12.55 27.86 -3.47
N GLN A 224 12.58 29.19 -3.34
CA GLN A 224 12.90 30.04 -4.46
C GLN A 224 14.29 29.57 -4.88
N GLU A 225 14.36 28.77 -5.95
CA GLU A 225 15.55 28.72 -6.79
C GLU A 225 15.75 30.14 -7.30
N ARG A 226 16.45 30.92 -6.48
CA ARG A 226 17.12 32.15 -6.83
C ARG A 226 18.33 31.73 -7.65
N TRP A 227 18.09 31.38 -8.92
CA TRP A 227 19.15 31.49 -9.92
C TRP A 227 19.43 32.99 -10.06
N MET A 228 20.47 33.45 -9.36
CA MET A 228 21.04 34.78 -9.53
C MET A 228 21.70 34.87 -10.92
N PRO A 229 21.69 36.06 -11.54
CA PRO A 229 21.70 36.28 -12.99
C PRO A 229 22.97 35.83 -13.71
#